data_AF-A0A837HI27-F1
#
_entry.id   AF-A0A837HI27-F1
#
_cell.length_a   1.000
_cell.length_b   1.000
_cell.length_c   1.000
_cell.angle_alpha   90.00
_cell.angle_beta   90.00
_cell.angle_gamma   90.00
#
_symmetry.space_group_name_H-M   'P 1'
#
loop_
_entity.id
_entity.type
_entity.pdbx_description
1 polymer ?
#
loop_
_entity_poly.entity_id
_entity_poly.type
_entity_poly.pdbx_seq_one_letter_code
_entity_poly.pdbx_strand_id
1 'polypeptide(L)' 'MKLKNNMAEEKYVHSYKVIYEKEAKDGIIYLDSKLDREYAKVFFVYAKENGTAPFEDQDGKKYELSYEKEVYMLTRKGF' A
#
# COMPACT_ATOMS: atom_id res chain seq x y z
N MET A 1 -26.55 6.63 5.73
CA MET A 1 -25.22 6.03 5.49
C MET A 1 -24.19 7.00 6.05
N LYS A 2 -23.50 6.67 7.14
CA LYS A 2 -22.49 7.57 7.73
C LYS A 2 -21.18 7.42 6.93
N LEU A 3 -20.84 8.43 6.14
CA LEU A 3 -19.49 8.56 5.58
C LEU A 3 -18.54 8.76 6.77
N LYS A 4 -17.80 7.71 7.15
CA LYS A 4 -16.59 7.91 7.95
C LYS A 4 -15.65 8.70 7.05
N ASN A 5 -15.31 9.92 7.45
CA ASN A 5 -14.29 10.73 6.78
C ASN A 5 -12.91 10.08 7.00
N ASN A 6 -12.64 8.95 6.35
CA ASN A 6 -11.30 8.43 6.18
C ASN A 6 -10.72 9.17 4.99
N MET A 7 -9.99 10.26 5.22
CA MET A 7 -9.34 11.00 4.14
C MET A 7 -8.28 10.09 3.51
N ALA A 8 -8.55 9.66 2.27
CA ALA A 8 -7.54 9.02 1.44
C ALA A 8 -6.43 10.03 1.15
N GLU A 9 -5.19 9.60 1.35
CA GLU A 9 -3.97 10.34 1.04
C GLU A 9 -3.33 9.74 -0.22
N GLU A 10 -2.53 10.53 -0.94
CA GLU A 10 -1.74 10.05 -2.08
C GLU A 10 -0.25 10.35 -1.90
N LYS A 11 0.60 9.41 -2.32
CA LYS A 11 2.06 9.56 -2.31
C LYS A 11 2.70 8.82 -3.48
N TYR A 12 3.82 9.34 -3.97
CA TYR A 12 4.72 8.57 -4.83
C TYR A 12 5.70 7.75 -3.99
N VAL A 13 5.69 6.43 -4.18
CA VAL A 13 6.64 5.47 -3.59
C VAL A 13 7.52 4.95 -4.72
N HIS A 14 8.79 5.34 -4.75
CA HIS A 14 9.75 4.94 -5.80
C HIS A 14 9.23 5.02 -7.27
N SER A 15 8.46 6.07 -7.58
CA SER A 15 7.78 6.35 -8.87
C SER A 15 6.39 5.70 -9.07
N TYR A 16 5.88 4.95 -8.11
CA TYR A 16 4.51 4.42 -8.11
C TYR A 16 3.58 5.38 -7.36
N LYS A 17 2.51 5.86 -8.01
CA LYS A 17 1.48 6.65 -7.33
C LYS A 17 0.58 5.70 -6.51
N VAL A 18 0.53 5.90 -5.20
CA VAL A 18 -0.23 5.06 -4.26
C VAL A 18 -1.25 5.92 -3.52
N ILE A 19 -2.50 5.46 -3.50
CA ILE A 19 -3.57 5.99 -2.67
C ILE A 19 -3.67 5.12 -1.41
N TYR A 20 -3.84 5.72 -0.23
CA TYR A 20 -3.91 4.96 1.01
C TYR A 20 -4.76 5.66 2.06
N GLU A 21 -5.37 4.89 2.96
CA GLU A 21 -6.04 5.44 4.12
C GLU A 21 -5.04 5.75 5.24
N LYS A 22 -5.36 6.71 6.12
CA LYS A 22 -4.52 7.09 7.27
C LYS A 22 -4.04 5.89 8.09
N GLU A 23 -4.87 4.85 8.25
CA GLU A 23 -4.52 3.63 8.99
C GLU A 23 -3.42 2.79 8.31
N ALA A 24 -3.21 2.96 7.00
CA ALA A 24 -2.19 2.29 6.21
C ALA A 24 -0.86 3.08 6.12
N LYS A 25 -0.75 4.23 6.80
CA LYS A 25 0.43 5.11 6.75
C LYS A 25 1.75 4.39 7.06
N ASP A 26 1.75 3.49 8.03
CA ASP A 26 2.94 2.69 8.37
C ASP A 26 3.37 1.76 7.22
N GLY A 27 2.40 1.22 6.46
CA GLY A 27 2.69 0.42 5.27
C GLY A 27 3.29 1.25 4.13
N ILE A 28 2.89 2.52 3.98
CA ILE A 28 3.56 3.44 3.05
C ILE A 28 5.01 3.70 3.48
N ILE A 29 5.23 3.96 4.78
CA ILE A 29 6.59 4.16 5.30
C ILE A 29 7.45 2.91 5.08
N TYR A 30 6.87 1.73 5.25
CA TYR A 30 7.54 0.47 4.99
C TYR A 30 8.00 0.35 3.53
N LEU A 31 7.06 0.51 2.59
CA LEU A 31 7.35 0.41 1.15
C LEU A 31 8.30 1.48 0.62
N ASP A 32 8.32 2.68 1.24
CA ASP A 32 9.06 3.84 0.74
C ASP A 32 10.43 4.05 1.41
N SER A 33 10.59 3.61 2.65
CA SER A 33 11.76 3.96 3.47
C SER A 33 12.35 2.80 4.27
N LYS A 34 11.68 1.65 4.37
CA LYS A 34 12.19 0.46 5.07
C LYS A 34 12.63 -0.65 4.12
N LEU A 35 12.24 -0.55 2.86
CA LEU A 35 12.69 -1.41 1.79
C LEU A 35 13.56 -0.65 0.81
N ASP A 36 14.57 -1.34 0.27
CA ASP A 36 15.21 -0.85 -0.95
C ASP A 36 14.20 -0.86 -2.09
N ARG A 37 14.40 0.07 -3.03
CA ARG A 37 13.54 0.25 -4.20
C ARG A 37 13.23 -1.05 -4.94
N GLU A 38 14.24 -1.91 -5.16
CA GLU A 38 14.06 -3.16 -5.90
C GLU A 38 13.22 -4.19 -5.13
N TYR A 39 13.26 -4.18 -3.79
CA TYR A 39 12.38 -5.03 -2.98
C TYR A 39 10.96 -4.48 -2.94
N ALA A 40 10.79 -3.16 -2.78
CA ALA A 40 9.48 -2.53 -2.81
C ALA A 40 8.77 -2.79 -4.14
N LYS A 41 9.51 -2.71 -5.25
CA LYS A 41 9.03 -2.99 -6.62
C LYS A 41 8.36 -4.36 -6.77
N VAL A 42 8.79 -5.38 -6.02
CA VAL A 42 8.18 -6.72 -6.07
C VAL A 42 6.68 -6.65 -5.76
N PHE A 43 6.28 -5.87 -4.75
CA PHE A 43 4.87 -5.74 -4.39
C PHE A 43 4.06 -5.02 -5.47
N PHE A 44 4.61 -3.97 -6.08
CA PHE A 44 3.95 -3.24 -7.16
C PHE A 44 3.75 -4.11 -8.41
N VAL A 45 4.79 -4.83 -8.82
CA VAL A 45 4.71 -5.74 -9.97
C VAL A 45 3.71 -6.86 -9.70
N TYR A 46 3.81 -7.49 -8.53
CA TYR A 46 2.91 -8.58 -8.16
C TYR A 46 1.45 -8.12 -8.10
N ALA A 47 1.17 -6.95 -7.50
CA ALA A 47 -0.18 -6.39 -7.46
C ALA A 47 -0.69 -6.05 -8.86
N LYS A 48 0.15 -5.52 -9.74
CA LYS A 48 -0.22 -5.23 -11.12
C LYS A 48 -0.60 -6.49 -11.91
N GLU A 49 0.11 -7.58 -11.69
CA GLU A 49 -0.10 -8.86 -12.39
C GLU A 49 -1.26 -9.68 -11.79
N ASN A 50 -1.43 -9.65 -10.47
CA ASN A 50 -2.35 -10.53 -9.73
C ASN A 50 -3.54 -9.80 -9.08
N GLY A 51 -3.63 -8.48 -9.27
CA GLY A 51 -4.63 -7.61 -8.66
C GLY A 51 -4.30 -7.20 -7.22
N THR A 52 -3.64 -8.05 -6.43
CA THR A 52 -3.28 -7.75 -5.03
C THR A 52 -1.92 -8.34 -4.65
N ALA A 53 -1.22 -7.68 -3.72
CA ALA A 53 0.02 -8.13 -3.09
C ALA A 53 -0.08 -7.94 -1.56
N PRO A 54 -0.26 -9.02 -0.78
CA PRO A 54 -0.22 -8.95 0.67
C PRO A 54 1.21 -8.85 1.18
N PHE A 55 1.43 -8.11 2.26
CA PHE A 55 2.72 -8.05 2.95
C PHE A 55 2.57 -7.74 4.44
N GLU A 56 3.64 -7.97 5.19
CA GLU A 56 3.77 -7.70 6.61
C GLU A 56 4.94 -6.73 6.83
N ASP A 57 4.77 -5.73 7.68
CA ASP A 57 5.89 -4.85 8.08
C ASP A 57 6.76 -5.51 9.16
N GLN A 58 7.81 -4.82 9.60
CA GLN A 58 8.71 -5.33 10.65
C GLN A 58 8.04 -5.53 12.03
N ASP A 59 6.88 -4.91 12.27
CA ASP A 59 6.13 -4.97 13.53
C ASP A 59 4.99 -6.00 13.48
N GLY A 60 4.90 -6.79 12.41
CA GLY A 60 3.86 -7.80 12.22
C GLY A 60 2.52 -7.26 11.73
N LYS A 61 2.45 -5.98 11.32
CA LYS A 61 1.21 -5.39 10.80
C LYS A 61 1.02 -5.80 9.34
N LYS A 62 -0.21 -6.18 9.00
CA LYS A 62 -0.55 -6.71 7.68
C LYS A 62 -1.18 -5.65 6.79
N TYR A 63 -0.76 -5.66 5.53
CA TYR A 63 -1.21 -4.74 4.50
C TYR A 63 -1.51 -5.50 3.21
N GLU A 64 -2.29 -4.86 2.35
CA GLU A 64 -2.52 -5.30 0.99
C GLU A 64 -2.41 -4.11 0.05
N LEU A 65 -1.51 -4.24 -0.92
CA LEU A 65 -1.41 -3.34 -2.06
C LEU A 65 -2.26 -3.92 -3.19
N SER A 66 -3.29 -3.20 -3.60
CA SER A 66 -4.16 -3.57 -4.71
C SER A 66 -3.86 -2.73 -5.95
N TYR A 67 -4.13 -3.27 -7.12
CA TYR A 67 -4.05 -2.56 -8.39
C TYR A 67 -5.33 -2.76 -9.20
N GLU A 68 -6.06 -1.67 -9.44
CA GLU A 68 -7.27 -1.67 -10.26
C GLU A 68 -7.29 -0.39 -11.11
N LYS A 69 -7.62 -0.50 -12.41
CA LYS A 69 -7.77 0.66 -13.32
C LYS A 69 -6.59 1.64 -13.27
N GLU A 70 -5.38 1.09 -13.31
CA GLU A 70 -4.12 1.85 -13.26
C GLU A 70 -3.81 2.57 -11.95
N VAL A 71 -4.55 2.29 -10.88
CA VAL A 71 -4.38 2.91 -9.56
C VAL A 71 -3.88 1.86 -8.57
N TYR A 72 -2.82 2.20 -7.83
CA TYR A 72 -2.43 1.44 -6.64
C TYR A 72 -3.16 1.96 -5.41
N MET A 73 -3.76 1.05 -4.65
CA MET A 73 -4.40 1.37 -3.38
C MET A 73 -3.86 0.47 -2.27
N LEU A 74 -3.31 1.10 -1.22
CA LEU A 74 -2.81 0.41 -0.04
C LEU A 74 -3.85 0.45 1.09
N THR A 75 -4.17 -0.71 1.62
CA THR A 75 -5.05 -0.85 2.78
C THR A 75 -4.37 -1.62 3.91
N ARG A 76 -4.69 -1.26 5.15
CA ARG A 76 -4.32 -2.06 6.33
C ARG A 76 -5.35 -3.17 6.49
N LYS A 77 -4.89 -4.40 6.71
CA LYS A 77 -5.78 -5.52 7.06
C LYS A 77 -5.93 -5.54 8.58
N GLY A 78 -7.18 -5.49 9.05
CA GLY A 78 -7.50 -5.64 10.47
C GLY A 78 -7.11 -7.04 10.97
N PHE A 79 -6.86 -7.14 12.28
CA PHE A 79 -6.70 -8.41 12.98
C PHE A 79 -8.04 -9.14 13.11
#